data_AF-A0A9X2EA34-F1
#
_entry.id   AF-A0A9X2EA34-F1
#
_cell.length_a   1.000
_cell.length_b   1.000
_cell.length_c   1.000
_cell.angle_alpha   90.00
_cell.angle_beta   90.00
_cell.angle_gamma   90.00
#
_symmetry.space_group_name_H-M   'P 1'
#
loop_
_entity.id
_entity.type
_entity.pdbx_description
1 polymer ?
#
loop_
_entity_poly.entity_id
_entity_poly.type
_entity_poly.pdbx_seq_one_letter_code
_entity_poly.pdbx_strand_id
1 'polypeptide(L)' 'MMSIFDCTLDPGPLTPEQAHEAMQIHMCCTVDDCRVRRRARHILVEGGHMVLDERAAP' A
#
# COMPACT_ATOMS: atom_id res chain seq x y z
N MET A 1 4.03 9.64 -12.92
CA MET A 1 5.28 9.75 -12.14
C MET A 1 5.06 9.05 -10.83
N MET A 2 5.93 8.11 -10.45
CA MET A 2 5.81 7.38 -9.18
C MET A 2 6.09 8.33 -8.01
N SER A 3 5.14 8.49 -7.09
CA SER A 3 5.33 9.26 -5.86
C SER A 3 4.64 8.55 -4.71
N ILE A 4 5.43 8.04 -3.77
CA ILE A 4 4.92 7.38 -2.56
C ILE A 4 4.75 8.35 -1.38
N PHE A 5 5.00 9.65 -1.56
CA PHE A 5 4.95 10.62 -0.47
C PHE A 5 3.61 11.34 -0.34
N ASP A 6 2.81 11.34 -1.41
CA ASP A 6 1.48 11.97 -1.43
C ASP A 6 0.39 10.91 -1.34
N CYS A 7 -0.30 10.85 -0.19
CA CYS A 7 -1.34 9.86 0.07
C CYS A 7 -2.58 10.02 -0.82
N THR A 8 -2.76 11.18 -1.45
CA THR A 8 -3.93 11.54 -2.26
C THR A 8 -3.79 11.15 -3.72
N LEU A 9 -2.56 10.87 -4.17
CA LEU A 9 -2.25 10.47 -5.54
C LEU A 9 -2.11 8.94 -5.65
N ASP A 10 -2.49 8.38 -6.79
CA ASP A 10 -2.14 6.98 -7.09
C ASP A 10 -0.65 6.94 -7.41
N PRO A 11 0.17 6.18 -6.64
CA PRO A 11 1.60 6.14 -6.87
C PRO A 11 1.95 5.38 -8.15
N GLY A 12 1.00 4.68 -8.79
CA GLY A 12 1.25 3.79 -9.90
C GLY A 12 1.72 2.40 -9.45
N PRO A 13 2.35 1.61 -10.34
CA PRO A 13 2.93 0.32 -9.96
C PRO A 13 4.00 0.49 -8.87
N LEU A 14 4.23 -0.51 -8.02
CA LEU A 14 5.34 -0.52 -7.07
C LEU A 14 6.04 -1.87 -7.13
N THR A 15 7.32 -1.91 -6.81
CA THR A 15 7.95 -3.18 -6.43
C THR A 15 7.51 -3.58 -5.02
N PRO A 16 7.65 -4.86 -4.62
CA PRO A 16 7.37 -5.27 -3.24
C PRO A 16 8.15 -4.47 -2.18
N GLU A 17 9.40 -4.09 -2.46
CA GLU A 17 10.22 -3.26 -1.58
C GLU A 17 9.64 -1.85 -1.44
N GLN A 18 9.26 -1.22 -2.55
CA GLN A 18 8.62 0.09 -2.54
C GLN A 18 7.25 0.07 -1.85
N ALA A 19 6.51 -1.04 -1.98
CA ALA A 19 5.26 -1.23 -1.27
C ALA A 19 5.48 -1.34 0.24
N HIS A 20 6.54 -2.03 0.70
CA HIS A 20 6.91 -2.03 2.12
C HIS A 20 7.31 -0.63 2.60
N GLU A 21 8.13 0.09 1.83
CA GLU A 21 8.53 1.46 2.16
C GLU A 21 7.31 2.39 2.30
N ALA A 22 6.39 2.32 1.33
CA ALA A 22 5.12 3.04 1.36
C ALA A 22 4.29 2.72 2.62
N MET A 23 4.26 1.45 3.07
CA MET A 23 3.58 1.07 4.31
C MET A 23 4.17 1.71 5.56
N GLN A 24 5.49 1.92 5.59
CA GLN A 24 6.19 2.57 6.70
C GLN A 24 5.99 4.08 6.69
N ILE A 25 6.07 4.72 5.51
CA ILE A 25 5.85 6.17 5.35
C ILE A 25 4.42 6.53 5.78
N HIS A 26 3.43 5.75 5.36
CA HIS A 26 2.00 6.01 5.59
C HIS A 26 1.47 5.30 6.83
N MET A 27 2.30 5.10 7.87
CA MET A 27 1.92 4.40 9.11
C MET A 27 0.67 5.00 9.80
N CYS A 28 0.45 6.31 9.64
CA CYS A 28 -0.68 7.04 10.23
C CYS A 28 -1.94 7.05 9.34
N CYS A 29 -1.87 6.57 8.10
CA CYS A 29 -3.02 6.51 7.20
C CYS A 29 -3.78 5.19 7.36
N THR A 30 -5.06 5.14 6.97
CA THR A 30 -5.78 3.88 6.75
C THR A 30 -5.65 3.44 5.28
N VAL A 31 -5.89 2.16 4.98
CA VAL A 31 -5.95 1.68 3.59
C VAL A 31 -7.22 2.15 2.85
N ASP A 32 -8.20 2.60 3.61
CA ASP A 32 -9.46 3.14 3.10
C ASP A 32 -9.30 4.60 2.66
N ASP A 33 -8.44 5.38 3.33
CA ASP A 33 -8.27 6.81 3.04
C ASP A 33 -6.98 7.13 2.26
N CYS A 34 -5.99 6.24 2.23
CA CYS A 34 -4.72 6.48 1.53
C CYS A 34 -4.57 5.61 0.27
N ARG A 35 -4.46 6.27 -0.89
CA ARG A 35 -4.29 5.61 -2.19
C ARG A 35 -2.97 4.86 -2.27
N VAL A 36 -1.91 5.43 -1.70
CA VAL A 36 -0.58 4.82 -1.65
C VAL A 36 -0.61 3.54 -0.80
N ARG A 37 -1.21 3.58 0.40
CA ARG A 37 -1.31 2.43 1.30
C ARG A 37 -2.18 1.32 0.73
N ARG A 38 -3.28 1.69 0.06
CA ARG A 38 -4.13 0.75 -0.68
C ARG A 38 -3.36 0.04 -1.79
N ARG A 39 -2.64 0.79 -2.62
CA ARG A 39 -1.82 0.24 -3.72
C ARG A 39 -0.74 -0.69 -3.20
N ALA A 40 -0.01 -0.26 -2.17
CA ALA A 40 1.00 -1.08 -1.53
C ALA A 40 0.40 -2.39 -1.00
N ARG A 41 -0.76 -2.34 -0.32
CA ARG A 41 -1.43 -3.56 0.19
C ARG A 41 -1.71 -4.54 -0.95
N HIS A 42 -2.28 -4.04 -2.04
CA HIS A 42 -2.63 -4.86 -3.20
C HIS A 42 -1.41 -5.62 -3.73
N ILE A 43 -0.30 -4.90 -3.96
CA ILE A 43 0.94 -5.48 -4.50
C ILE A 43 1.52 -6.53 -3.56
N LEU A 44 1.50 -6.26 -2.25
CA LEU A 44 2.03 -7.22 -1.27
C LEU A 44 1.16 -8.46 -1.15
N VAL A 45 -0.16 -8.32 -1.23
CA VAL A 45 -1.09 -9.46 -1.18
C VAL A 45 -1.00 -10.30 -2.46
N GLU A 46 -1.04 -9.68 -3.63
CA GLU A 46 -0.92 -10.39 -4.91
C GLU A 46 0.44 -11.08 -5.06
N GLY A 47 1.51 -10.46 -4.56
CA GLY A 47 2.85 -11.05 -4.55
C GLY A 47 3.08 -12.12 -3.47
N GLY A 48 2.09 -12.40 -2.62
CA GLY A 48 2.23 -13.36 -1.51
C GLY A 48 3.16 -12.90 -0.38
N HIS A 49 3.52 -11.62 -0.35
CA HIS A 49 4.34 -11.01 0.70
C HIS A 49 3.54 -10.59 1.94
N MET A 50 2.22 -10.53 1.81
CA MET A 50 1.29 -10.19 2.89
C MET A 50 0.05 -11.05 2.80
N VAL A 51 -0.34 -11.66 3.91
CA VAL A 51 -1.60 -12.40 4.03
C VAL A 51 -2.54 -11.58 4.90
N LEU A 52 -3.75 -11.32 4.41
CA LEU A 52 -4.77 -10.62 5.19
C LEU A 52 -5.57 -11.64 6.00
N ASP A 53 -5.79 -11.32 7.27
CA ASP A 53 -6.79 -11.99 8.09
C ASP A 53 -8.20 -11.67 7.56
N GLU A 54 -9.17 -12.55 7.80
CA GLU A 54 -10.57 -12.35 7.40
C GLU A 54 -11.13 -11.01 7.91
N ARG A 55 -10.71 -10.57 9.10
CA ARG A 55 -11.12 -9.29 9.69
C ARG A 55 -10.54 -8.06 8.99
N ALA A 56 -9.53 -8.24 8.16
CA ALA A 56 -8.87 -7.19 7.38
C ALA A 56 -9.32 -7.16 5.91
N ALA A 57 -10.25 -8.04 5.54
CA ALA A 57 -10.99 -7.94 4.29
C ALA A 57 -11.79 -6.63 4.26
N PRO A 58 -11.91 -5.97 3.08
CA PRO A 58 -12.64 -4.71 2.94
C PRO A 58 -14.13 -4.83 3.27
#